data_AF-A0A821YBQ5-F1
#
_entry.id   AF-A0A821YBQ5-F1
#
_cell.length_a   1.000
_cell.length_b   1.000
_cell.length_c   1.000
_cell.angle_alpha   90.00
_cell.angle_beta   90.00
_cell.angle_gamma   90.00
#
_symmetry.space_group_name_H-M   'P 1'
#
loop_
_entity.id
_entity.type
_entity.pdbx_description
1 polymer ?
#
loop_
_entity_poly.entity_id
_entity_poly.type
_entity_poly.pdbx_seq_one_letter_code
_entity_poly.pdbx_strand_id
1 'polypeptide(L)'
;MMGIRTPPKTHPQRQPDRKAEASTPEIRCNIDSGEQATNTSPNRKNEAIATASKRGEASPISSGKKTPRIMEAKNCLLKAMAHLGDSRNLKTEIKTGVSKAIKRLYQLVKDAEEDLKNKYLQETTENEEEQLFSTNKLEVKLEMQIRRLQEENKKLEECRLKIQKQTEKREERILSELKNELGKQALREEEREKKMEERVKTYAEVTLAKGQISYGPIGQADNKIKKTALHSVVVEPNNTTDTSEVTLQHIRKKPKSKRGRNSGITAHLQDEKDWHIAEKYRRKCRNPHENHVVLQVSPNMWRALTTAGKIHVDIQRVWVEDQSPLVQCTICLGFGHSRKFCKQESELCSHCGGPHLRQKCPDYNEGKPPKCLNCLDKGETGNNDHSAFSTDCPVRKGWDRAARQSYAYC
;
A
#
# COMPACT_ATOMS: atom_id res chain seq x y z
N MET A 1 -21.28 68.50 -35.22
CA MET A 1 -21.59 67.20 -34.59
C MET A 1 -20.50 66.88 -33.58
N MET A 2 -20.68 67.30 -32.32
CA MET A 2 -19.74 66.99 -31.23
C MET A 2 -20.35 65.87 -30.38
N GLY A 3 -19.67 64.72 -30.36
CA GLY A 3 -20.12 63.52 -29.65
C GLY A 3 -19.73 63.56 -28.17
N ILE A 4 -20.74 63.46 -27.31
CA ILE A 4 -20.64 63.38 -25.86
C ILE A 4 -20.14 61.97 -25.50
N ARG A 5 -19.01 61.87 -24.80
CA ARG A 5 -18.48 60.62 -24.20
C ARG A 5 -18.87 60.56 -22.73
N THR A 6 -19.65 59.55 -22.35
CA THR A 6 -19.90 59.16 -20.96
C THR A 6 -18.72 58.36 -20.36
N PRO A 7 -18.36 58.56 -19.08
CA PRO A 7 -17.30 57.81 -18.41
C PRO A 7 -17.79 56.45 -17.83
N PRO A 8 -16.89 55.47 -17.61
CA PRO A 8 -17.25 54.16 -17.07
C PRO A 8 -17.39 54.16 -15.55
N LYS A 9 -18.37 53.38 -15.06
CA LYS A 9 -18.68 53.17 -13.64
C LYS A 9 -17.63 52.26 -12.98
N THR A 10 -17.07 52.71 -11.86
CA THR A 10 -16.23 51.96 -10.92
C THR A 10 -17.06 51.03 -10.04
N HIS A 11 -16.68 49.76 -9.95
CA HIS A 11 -17.25 48.75 -9.05
C HIS A 11 -16.52 48.76 -7.70
N PRO A 12 -17.21 48.68 -6.55
CA PRO A 12 -16.56 48.74 -5.24
C PRO A 12 -15.97 47.38 -4.80
N GLN A 13 -14.80 47.48 -4.17
CA GLN A 13 -13.93 46.41 -3.69
C GLN A 13 -14.42 45.91 -2.31
N ARG A 14 -14.82 44.63 -2.21
CA ARG A 14 -15.17 43.97 -0.94
C ARG A 14 -13.90 43.58 -0.18
N GLN A 15 -13.78 44.04 1.06
CA GLN A 15 -12.82 43.51 2.04
C GLN A 15 -13.39 42.25 2.72
N PRO A 16 -12.57 41.24 3.05
CA PRO A 16 -12.99 40.15 3.92
C PRO A 16 -12.69 40.43 5.40
N ASP A 17 -13.73 40.24 6.21
CA ASP A 17 -13.75 40.37 7.66
C ASP A 17 -12.83 39.36 8.36
N ARG A 18 -12.07 39.85 9.35
CA ARG A 18 -11.37 39.06 10.36
C ARG A 18 -12.39 38.55 11.37
N LYS A 19 -12.50 37.22 11.54
CA LYS A 19 -13.12 36.60 12.71
C LYS A 19 -12.06 36.00 13.63
N ALA A 20 -12.18 36.35 14.90
CA ALA A 20 -11.40 35.87 16.02
C ALA A 20 -11.67 34.40 16.31
N GLU A 21 -10.63 33.64 16.63
CA GLU A 21 -10.74 32.30 17.20
C GLU A 21 -10.45 32.34 18.70
N ALA A 22 -11.39 31.74 19.43
CA ALA A 22 -11.46 31.67 20.86
C ALA A 22 -10.61 30.54 21.42
N SER A 23 -10.03 30.82 22.59
CA SER A 23 -9.44 29.91 23.55
C SER A 23 -10.38 28.77 23.97
N THR A 24 -9.85 27.56 24.10
CA THR A 24 -10.46 26.43 24.84
C THR A 24 -9.37 25.65 25.59
N PRO A 25 -9.73 24.89 26.66
CA PRO A 25 -9.07 25.01 27.96
C PRO A 25 -8.25 23.79 28.37
N GLU A 26 -7.43 24.01 29.38
CA GLU A 26 -6.65 23.04 30.13
C GLU A 26 -7.53 21.91 30.71
N ILE A 27 -7.11 20.66 30.47
CA ILE A 27 -7.61 19.49 31.20
C ILE A 27 -6.46 18.97 32.07
N ARG A 28 -6.57 19.26 33.37
CA ARG A 28 -5.81 18.62 34.44
C ARG A 28 -6.37 17.22 34.70
N CYS A 29 -5.48 16.23 34.82
CA CYS A 29 -5.78 14.99 35.51
C CYS A 29 -4.67 14.73 36.54
N ASN A 30 -4.98 14.95 37.81
CA ASN A 30 -4.27 14.39 38.95
C ASN A 30 -4.67 12.91 39.08
N ILE A 31 -3.71 12.00 39.19
CA ILE A 31 -3.89 10.76 39.97
C ILE A 31 -2.59 10.51 40.73
N ASP A 32 -2.76 10.35 42.04
CA ASP A 32 -1.74 10.14 43.05
C ASP A 32 -1.81 8.69 43.57
N SER A 33 -0.67 8.22 44.07
CA SER A 33 -0.43 7.13 45.03
C SER A 33 -0.56 5.63 44.66
N GLY A 34 0.48 4.87 45.08
CA GLY A 34 0.39 3.47 45.55
C GLY A 34 1.31 2.45 44.85
N GLU A 35 2.62 2.39 45.18
CA GLU A 35 3.28 1.34 46.00
C GLU A 35 3.36 -0.08 45.40
N GLN A 36 4.54 -0.54 44.96
CA GLN A 36 5.57 -1.36 45.66
C GLN A 36 5.66 -2.81 45.12
N ALA A 37 6.86 -3.16 44.63
CA ALA A 37 7.65 -4.42 44.75
C ALA A 37 6.97 -5.78 44.35
N THR A 38 7.60 -6.85 43.84
CA THR A 38 8.97 -7.38 43.75
C THR A 38 9.09 -8.38 42.58
N ASN A 39 10.31 -8.59 42.10
CA ASN A 39 10.93 -9.80 41.51
C ASN A 39 10.06 -11.07 41.34
N THR A 40 10.12 -11.76 40.18
CA THR A 40 10.96 -12.97 39.94
C THR A 40 10.72 -13.52 38.50
N SER A 41 11.80 -13.90 37.81
CA SER A 41 11.85 -14.86 36.68
C SER A 41 11.92 -16.30 37.27
N PRO A 42 11.73 -17.46 36.58
CA PRO A 42 11.93 -17.67 35.15
C PRO A 42 11.07 -18.75 34.40
N ASN A 43 11.29 -18.80 33.08
CA ASN A 43 11.29 -19.99 32.21
C ASN A 43 10.00 -20.84 32.00
N ARG A 44 9.39 -20.75 30.79
CA ARG A 44 9.27 -21.88 29.83
C ARG A 44 8.35 -21.55 28.63
N LYS A 45 8.93 -21.78 27.45
CA LYS A 45 8.41 -22.46 26.24
C LYS A 45 6.93 -22.31 25.81
N ASN A 46 6.84 -21.90 24.54
CA ASN A 46 5.92 -22.33 23.48
C ASN A 46 4.49 -21.74 23.41
N GLU A 47 4.14 -21.46 22.16
CA GLU A 47 2.80 -21.39 21.55
C GLU A 47 2.11 -20.02 21.39
N ALA A 48 2.07 -19.63 20.11
CA ALA A 48 1.00 -18.99 19.35
C ALA A 48 -0.10 -18.25 20.13
N ILE A 49 -0.08 -16.92 20.02
CA ILE A 49 -1.19 -16.04 20.38
C ILE A 49 -1.93 -15.63 19.11
N ALA A 50 -3.08 -16.26 18.87
CA ALA A 50 -4.21 -15.67 18.16
C ALA A 50 -5.27 -15.32 19.21
N THR A 51 -5.32 -14.05 19.59
CA THR A 51 -6.27 -13.50 20.56
C THR A 51 -7.52 -12.95 19.90
N ALA A 52 -8.64 -13.22 20.58
CA ALA A 52 -9.85 -12.40 20.74
C ALA A 52 -11.05 -12.66 19.81
N SER A 53 -12.00 -13.45 20.31
CA SER A 53 -13.39 -13.01 20.51
C SER A 53 -14.15 -14.01 21.41
N LYS A 54 -14.26 -13.72 22.71
CA LYS A 54 -15.15 -14.45 23.63
C LYS A 54 -16.35 -13.55 23.94
N ARG A 55 -17.48 -13.82 23.29
CA ARG A 55 -18.82 -13.49 23.82
C ARG A 55 -19.27 -14.66 24.68
N GLY A 56 -19.90 -14.35 25.82
CA GLY A 56 -20.26 -15.32 26.85
C GLY A 56 -21.18 -16.43 26.35
N GLU A 57 -20.72 -17.67 26.50
CA GLU A 57 -21.55 -18.86 26.44
C GLU A 57 -22.16 -19.10 27.82
N ALA A 58 -23.49 -19.04 27.88
CA ALA A 58 -24.24 -19.52 29.02
C ALA A 58 -24.01 -21.04 29.17
N SER A 59 -23.71 -21.46 30.39
CA SER A 59 -23.43 -22.85 30.73
C SER A 59 -24.60 -23.77 30.34
N PRO A 60 -24.33 -24.99 29.82
CA PRO A 60 -25.38 -25.94 29.51
C PRO A 60 -25.96 -26.46 30.83
N ILE A 61 -27.25 -26.18 31.03
CA ILE A 61 -28.07 -26.81 32.07
C ILE A 61 -28.00 -28.31 31.84
N SER A 62 -27.35 -29.01 32.77
CA SER A 62 -27.30 -30.46 32.86
C SER A 62 -28.69 -31.05 32.63
N SER A 63 -28.91 -31.62 31.45
CA SER A 63 -30.13 -32.31 31.07
C SER A 63 -30.15 -33.63 31.84
N GLY A 64 -30.58 -33.58 33.10
CA GLY A 64 -30.91 -34.76 33.88
C GLY A 64 -31.83 -35.62 33.05
N LYS A 65 -31.42 -36.88 32.81
CA LYS A 65 -32.14 -37.85 31.99
C LYS A 65 -33.56 -38.00 32.57
N LYS A 66 -34.53 -37.27 32.02
CA LYS A 66 -35.94 -37.39 32.39
C LYS A 66 -36.34 -38.81 32.07
N THR A 67 -36.59 -39.63 33.09
CA THR A 67 -37.21 -40.93 32.89
C THR A 67 -38.54 -40.70 32.18
N PRO A 68 -38.85 -41.43 31.10
CA PRO A 68 -40.09 -41.23 30.36
C PRO A 68 -41.28 -41.37 31.32
N ARG A 69 -42.21 -40.41 31.28
CA ARG A 69 -43.39 -40.34 32.17
C ARG A 69 -44.21 -41.63 32.15
N ILE A 70 -44.21 -42.35 31.01
CA ILE A 70 -44.81 -43.69 30.87
C ILE A 70 -44.19 -44.70 31.83
N MET A 71 -42.86 -44.70 32.03
CA MET A 71 -42.19 -45.59 32.97
C MET A 71 -42.54 -45.24 34.42
N GLU A 72 -42.64 -43.96 34.75
CA GLU A 72 -43.07 -43.51 36.08
C GLU A 72 -44.51 -43.94 36.37
N ALA A 73 -45.43 -43.74 35.42
CA ALA A 73 -46.82 -44.17 35.52
C ALA A 73 -46.95 -45.70 35.64
N LYS A 74 -46.12 -46.46 34.91
CA LYS A 74 -46.06 -47.93 35.02
C LYS A 74 -45.60 -48.38 36.41
N ASN A 75 -44.58 -47.72 36.96
CA ASN A 75 -44.10 -48.01 38.31
C ASN A 75 -45.17 -47.69 39.38
N CYS A 76 -45.91 -46.59 39.20
CA CYS A 76 -47.03 -46.24 40.07
C CYS A 76 -48.17 -47.28 40.00
N LEU A 77 -48.53 -47.73 38.80
CA LEU A 77 -49.51 -48.80 38.58
C LEU A 77 -49.11 -50.08 39.33
N LEU A 78 -47.86 -50.53 39.18
CA LEU A 78 -47.37 -51.74 39.83
C LEU A 78 -47.38 -51.63 41.36
N LYS A 79 -46.92 -50.50 41.91
CA LYS A 79 -46.94 -50.24 43.36
C LYS A 79 -48.37 -50.23 43.91
N ALA A 80 -49.29 -49.53 43.23
CA ALA A 80 -50.68 -49.45 43.67
C ALA A 80 -51.41 -50.80 43.59
N MET A 81 -51.12 -51.61 42.56
CA MET A 81 -51.64 -52.97 42.45
C MET A 81 -51.12 -53.89 43.55
N ALA A 82 -49.84 -53.78 43.93
CA ALA A 82 -49.26 -54.53 45.05
C ALA A 82 -49.96 -54.18 46.37
N HIS A 83 -50.09 -52.89 46.68
CA HIS A 83 -50.79 -52.44 47.89
C HIS A 83 -52.26 -52.88 47.97
N LEU A 84 -52.97 -52.92 46.83
CA LEU A 84 -54.34 -53.46 46.77
C LEU A 84 -54.39 -54.97 47.02
N GLY A 85 -53.36 -55.71 46.60
CA GLY A 85 -53.19 -57.14 46.88
C GLY A 85 -53.07 -57.40 48.38
N ASP A 86 -52.19 -56.66 49.05
CA ASP A 86 -51.83 -56.85 50.47
C ASP A 86 -52.95 -56.42 51.44
N SER A 87 -53.90 -55.60 50.99
CA SER A 87 -54.96 -55.06 51.84
C SER A 87 -56.02 -56.12 52.20
N ARG A 88 -55.91 -56.76 53.38
CA ARG A 88 -56.80 -57.87 53.79
C ARG A 88 -58.24 -57.47 54.15
N ASN A 89 -58.48 -56.20 54.48
CA ASN A 89 -59.77 -55.73 55.02
C ASN A 89 -60.69 -55.06 53.99
N LEU A 90 -60.29 -55.00 52.72
CA LEU A 90 -61.08 -54.39 51.65
C LEU A 90 -62.00 -55.43 50.98
N LYS A 91 -63.28 -55.10 50.86
CA LYS A 91 -64.25 -55.90 50.08
C LYS A 91 -63.78 -56.06 48.63
N THR A 92 -64.00 -57.24 48.06
CA THR A 92 -63.59 -57.60 46.70
C THR A 92 -64.09 -56.63 45.64
N GLU A 93 -65.34 -56.17 45.75
CA GLU A 93 -65.96 -55.19 44.86
C GLU A 93 -65.23 -53.84 44.87
N ILE A 94 -64.74 -53.41 46.03
CA ILE A 94 -63.97 -52.17 46.15
C ILE A 94 -62.60 -52.36 45.49
N LYS A 95 -61.94 -53.50 45.72
CA LYS A 95 -60.65 -53.81 45.08
C LYS A 95 -60.75 -53.85 43.55
N THR A 96 -61.79 -54.46 43.00
CA THR A 96 -62.00 -54.53 41.55
C THR A 96 -62.29 -53.14 40.97
N GLY A 97 -63.12 -52.34 41.65
CA GLY A 97 -63.39 -50.94 41.27
C GLY A 97 -62.12 -50.09 41.24
N VAL A 98 -61.32 -50.11 42.31
CA VAL A 98 -60.08 -49.34 42.39
C VAL A 98 -59.04 -49.85 41.39
N SER A 99 -58.92 -51.17 41.19
CA SER A 99 -58.02 -51.75 40.19
C SER A 99 -58.38 -51.28 38.76
N LYS A 100 -59.66 -51.26 38.41
CA LYS A 100 -60.14 -50.74 37.11
C LYS A 100 -59.82 -49.26 36.95
N ALA A 101 -60.00 -48.46 38.00
CA ALA A 101 -59.69 -47.03 37.99
C ALA A 101 -58.19 -46.76 37.77
N ILE A 102 -57.29 -47.45 38.49
CA ILE A 102 -55.84 -47.27 38.33
C ILE A 102 -55.38 -47.69 36.92
N LYS A 103 -55.90 -48.81 36.38
CA LYS A 103 -55.59 -49.23 34.99
C LYS A 103 -56.05 -48.19 33.97
N ARG A 104 -57.22 -47.58 34.18
CA ARG A 104 -57.72 -46.49 33.31
C ARG A 104 -56.83 -45.26 33.38
N LEU A 105 -56.37 -44.87 34.56
CA LEU A 105 -55.44 -43.74 34.73
C LEU A 105 -54.11 -43.97 33.99
N TYR A 106 -53.53 -45.17 34.11
CA TYR A 106 -52.32 -45.52 33.36
C TYR A 106 -52.55 -45.44 31.84
N GLN A 107 -53.69 -45.93 31.35
CA GLN A 107 -54.03 -45.86 29.93
C GLN A 107 -54.15 -44.41 29.44
N LEU A 108 -54.78 -43.52 30.22
CA LEU A 108 -54.88 -42.10 29.87
C LEU A 108 -53.50 -41.42 29.76
N VAL A 109 -52.57 -41.76 30.65
CA VAL A 109 -51.19 -41.25 30.56
C VAL A 109 -50.48 -41.79 29.32
N LYS A 110 -50.69 -43.07 28.98
CA LYS A 110 -50.13 -43.68 27.77
C LYS A 110 -50.65 -43.01 26.50
N ASP A 111 -51.97 -42.84 26.39
CA ASP A 111 -52.61 -42.21 25.24
C ASP A 111 -52.14 -40.76 25.07
N ALA A 112 -52.05 -39.99 26.16
CA ALA A 112 -51.57 -38.60 26.12
C ALA A 112 -50.10 -38.47 25.67
N GLU A 113 -49.22 -39.38 26.08
CA GLU A 113 -47.83 -39.38 25.65
C GLU A 113 -47.68 -39.81 24.17
N GLU A 114 -48.55 -40.69 23.69
CA GLU A 114 -48.62 -41.08 22.28
C GLU A 114 -49.10 -39.92 21.39
N ASP A 115 -50.12 -39.18 21.83
CA ASP A 115 -50.59 -37.96 21.16
C ASP A 115 -49.50 -36.87 21.09
N LEU A 116 -48.74 -36.67 22.18
CA LEU A 116 -47.61 -35.75 22.19
C LEU A 116 -46.51 -36.18 21.22
N LYS A 117 -46.23 -37.48 21.15
CA LYS A 117 -45.24 -38.03 20.20
C LYS A 117 -45.69 -37.82 18.75
N ASN A 118 -46.98 -38.02 18.46
CA ASN A 118 -47.53 -37.82 17.12
C ASN A 118 -47.53 -36.34 16.73
N LYS A 119 -47.89 -35.43 17.64
CA LYS A 119 -47.77 -33.97 17.41
C LYS A 119 -46.34 -33.55 17.12
N TYR A 120 -45.38 -34.06 17.90
CA TYR A 120 -43.97 -33.79 17.67
C TYR A 120 -43.51 -34.27 16.30
N LEU A 121 -43.90 -35.48 15.89
CA LEU A 121 -43.58 -36.01 14.56
C LEU A 121 -44.17 -35.14 13.44
N GLN A 122 -45.42 -34.70 13.59
CA GLN A 122 -46.08 -33.85 12.60
C GLN A 122 -45.44 -32.45 12.49
N GLU A 123 -45.11 -31.82 13.62
CA GLU A 123 -44.40 -30.54 13.66
C GLU A 123 -42.99 -30.66 13.05
N THR A 124 -42.30 -31.79 13.24
CA THR A 124 -41.00 -32.01 12.60
C THR A 124 -41.11 -32.15 11.08
N THR A 125 -42.12 -32.84 10.56
CA THR A 125 -42.29 -33.01 9.12
C THR A 125 -42.65 -31.71 8.40
N GLU A 126 -43.52 -30.88 9.00
CA GLU A 126 -43.93 -29.60 8.40
C GLU A 126 -42.76 -28.61 8.33
N ASN A 127 -41.92 -28.57 9.37
CA ASN A 127 -40.71 -27.74 9.38
C ASN A 127 -39.65 -28.24 8.38
N GLU A 128 -39.49 -29.55 8.21
CA GLU A 128 -38.55 -30.12 7.23
C GLU A 128 -38.95 -29.79 5.78
N GLU A 129 -40.25 -29.85 5.45
CA GLU A 129 -40.75 -29.51 4.12
C GLU A 129 -40.60 -28.01 3.79
N GLU A 130 -40.89 -27.13 4.75
CA GLU A 130 -40.72 -25.69 4.55
C GLU A 130 -39.23 -25.31 4.39
N GLN A 131 -38.36 -25.97 5.16
CA GLN A 131 -36.92 -25.78 5.05
C GLN A 131 -36.38 -26.27 3.70
N LEU A 132 -36.86 -27.40 3.19
CA LEU A 132 -36.48 -27.94 1.88
C LEU A 132 -36.92 -27.02 0.72
N PHE A 133 -38.11 -26.43 0.81
CA PHE A 133 -38.58 -25.47 -0.20
C PHE A 133 -37.73 -24.20 -0.23
N SER A 134 -37.32 -23.71 0.94
CA SER A 134 -36.45 -22.54 1.07
C SER A 134 -35.05 -22.80 0.49
N THR A 135 -34.47 -23.99 0.73
CA THR A 135 -33.15 -24.35 0.19
C THR A 135 -33.16 -24.47 -1.33
N ASN A 136 -34.18 -25.12 -1.91
CA ASN A 136 -34.32 -25.26 -3.36
C ASN A 136 -34.41 -23.89 -4.07
N LYS A 137 -35.11 -22.92 -3.44
CA LYS A 137 -35.21 -21.56 -3.98
C LYS A 137 -33.87 -20.81 -3.99
N LEU A 138 -33.02 -21.04 -2.98
CA LEU A 138 -31.68 -20.45 -2.92
C LEU A 138 -30.73 -21.09 -3.93
N GLU A 139 -30.82 -22.41 -4.11
CA GLU A 139 -30.02 -23.16 -5.06
C GLU A 139 -30.25 -22.68 -6.50
N VAL A 140 -31.52 -22.54 -6.93
CA VAL A 140 -31.85 -21.99 -8.26
C VAL A 140 -31.33 -20.57 -8.44
N LYS A 141 -31.36 -19.73 -7.40
CA LYS A 141 -30.79 -18.37 -7.46
C LYS A 141 -29.27 -18.40 -7.62
N LEU A 142 -28.59 -19.31 -6.91
CA LEU A 142 -27.15 -19.48 -6.98
C LEU A 142 -26.71 -19.97 -8.36
N GLU A 143 -27.40 -20.96 -8.92
CA GLU A 143 -27.15 -21.45 -10.28
C GLU A 143 -27.29 -20.34 -11.33
N MET A 144 -28.32 -19.50 -11.21
CA MET A 144 -28.51 -18.37 -12.11
C MET A 144 -27.36 -17.34 -12.01
N GLN A 145 -26.83 -17.10 -10.80
CA GLN A 145 -25.66 -16.23 -10.62
C GLN A 145 -24.39 -16.84 -11.23
N ILE A 146 -24.17 -18.14 -11.06
CA ILE A 146 -23.05 -18.86 -11.65
C ILE A 146 -23.08 -18.73 -13.18
N ARG A 147 -24.24 -18.92 -13.82
CA ARG A 147 -24.39 -18.75 -15.27
C ARG A 147 -24.06 -17.32 -15.75
N ARG A 148 -24.48 -16.29 -15.01
CA ARG A 148 -24.15 -14.89 -15.35
C ARG A 148 -22.64 -14.63 -15.28
N LEU A 149 -21.97 -15.11 -14.23
CA LEU A 149 -20.53 -14.97 -14.07
C LEU A 149 -19.75 -15.71 -15.16
N GLN A 150 -20.22 -16.90 -15.56
CA GLN A 150 -19.62 -17.64 -16.68
C GLN A 150 -19.72 -16.87 -18.01
N GLU A 151 -20.86 -16.23 -18.28
CA GLU A 151 -21.05 -15.40 -19.48
C GLU A 151 -20.19 -14.12 -19.45
N GLU A 152 -20.04 -13.48 -18.30
CA GLU A 152 -19.14 -12.32 -18.15
C GLU A 152 -17.67 -12.70 -18.35
N ASN A 153 -17.24 -13.83 -17.79
CA ASN A 153 -15.88 -14.35 -18.01
C ASN A 153 -15.61 -14.66 -19.49
N LYS A 154 -16.60 -15.22 -20.20
CA LYS A 154 -16.51 -15.46 -21.64
C LYS A 154 -16.31 -14.16 -22.41
N LYS A 155 -17.08 -13.10 -22.10
CA LYS A 155 -16.92 -11.77 -22.71
C LYS A 155 -15.56 -11.15 -22.42
N LEU A 156 -15.04 -11.36 -21.21
CA LEU A 156 -13.71 -10.87 -20.82
C LEU A 156 -12.60 -11.55 -21.64
N GLU A 157 -12.67 -12.86 -21.84
CA GLU A 157 -11.71 -13.60 -22.68
C GLU A 157 -11.79 -13.19 -24.16
N GLU A 158 -12.99 -12.95 -24.70
CA GLU A 158 -13.15 -12.37 -26.04
C GLU A 158 -12.52 -10.98 -26.15
N CYS A 159 -12.65 -10.14 -25.12
CA CYS A 159 -12.02 -8.83 -25.05
C CYS A 159 -10.49 -8.94 -25.02
N ARG A 160 -9.95 -9.87 -24.22
CA ARG A 160 -8.51 -10.14 -24.12
C ARG A 160 -7.92 -10.56 -25.46
N LEU A 161 -8.60 -11.47 -26.18
CA LEU A 161 -8.19 -11.89 -27.53
C LEU A 161 -8.20 -10.73 -28.53
N LYS A 162 -9.17 -9.81 -28.45
CA LYS A 162 -9.21 -8.61 -29.31
C LYS A 162 -8.03 -7.68 -29.03
N ILE A 163 -7.69 -7.46 -27.76
CA ILE A 163 -6.54 -6.63 -27.36
C ILE A 163 -5.25 -7.27 -27.88
N GLN A 164 -5.08 -8.58 -27.71
CA GLN A 164 -3.90 -9.31 -28.19
C GLN A 164 -3.73 -9.19 -29.72
N LYS A 165 -4.80 -9.39 -30.50
CA LYS A 165 -4.76 -9.21 -31.96
C LYS A 165 -4.39 -7.78 -32.36
N GLN A 166 -4.83 -6.78 -31.60
CA GLN A 166 -4.46 -5.38 -31.86
C GLN A 166 -3.00 -5.09 -31.51
N THR A 167 -2.47 -5.70 -30.44
CA THR A 167 -1.06 -5.54 -30.08
C THR A 167 -0.14 -6.20 -31.11
N GLU A 168 -0.45 -7.43 -31.53
CA GLU A 168 0.31 -8.13 -32.58
C GLU A 168 0.32 -7.32 -33.88
N LYS A 169 -0.85 -6.82 -34.32
CA LYS A 169 -0.95 -5.95 -35.50
C LYS A 169 -0.17 -4.64 -35.37
N ARG A 170 -0.05 -4.09 -34.15
CA ARG A 170 0.73 -2.88 -33.89
C ARG A 170 2.23 -3.18 -33.93
N GLU A 171 2.65 -4.31 -33.37
CA GLU A 171 4.04 -4.77 -33.40
C GLU A 171 4.50 -5.04 -34.84
N GLU A 172 3.68 -5.70 -35.66
CA GLU A 172 3.95 -5.90 -37.08
C GLU A 172 4.14 -4.58 -37.83
N ARG A 173 3.31 -3.56 -37.54
CA ARG A 173 3.47 -2.22 -38.12
C ARG A 173 4.79 -1.59 -37.73
N ILE A 174 5.15 -1.61 -36.44
CA ILE A 174 6.40 -1.04 -35.94
C ILE A 174 7.61 -1.76 -36.58
N LEU A 175 7.57 -3.10 -36.66
CA LEU A 175 8.64 -3.88 -37.30
C LEU A 175 8.77 -3.54 -38.78
N SER A 176 7.65 -3.35 -39.49
CA SER A 176 7.67 -2.93 -40.89
C SER A 176 8.27 -1.53 -41.09
N GLU A 177 7.97 -0.58 -40.19
CA GLU A 177 8.52 0.77 -40.22
C GLU A 177 10.04 0.77 -39.93
N LEU A 178 10.48 0.01 -38.92
CA LEU A 178 11.90 -0.14 -38.60
C LEU A 178 12.69 -0.77 -39.74
N LYS A 179 12.14 -1.80 -40.39
CA LYS A 179 12.77 -2.44 -41.55
C LYS A 179 12.93 -1.46 -42.71
N ASN A 180 11.93 -0.62 -42.95
CA ASN A 180 11.99 0.43 -43.97
C ASN A 180 13.04 1.49 -43.65
N GLU A 181 13.14 1.93 -42.39
CA GLU A 181 14.15 2.92 -41.97
C GLU A 181 15.58 2.36 -42.03
N LEU A 182 15.78 1.09 -41.64
CA LEU A 182 17.06 0.39 -41.81
C LEU A 182 17.47 0.31 -43.29
N GLY A 183 16.51 0.00 -44.18
CA GLY A 183 16.76 0.01 -45.63
C GLY A 183 17.20 1.39 -46.14
N LYS A 184 16.55 2.47 -45.69
CA LYS A 184 16.94 3.84 -46.04
C LYS A 184 18.31 4.22 -45.46
N GLN A 185 18.66 3.75 -44.26
CA GLN A 185 19.97 3.98 -43.67
C GLN A 185 21.08 3.30 -44.47
N ALA A 186 20.90 2.03 -44.85
CA ALA A 186 21.85 1.29 -45.68
C ALA A 186 22.11 2.00 -47.01
N LEU A 187 21.07 2.49 -47.70
CA LEU A 187 21.23 3.26 -48.94
C LEU A 187 22.02 4.56 -48.74
N ARG A 188 21.79 5.27 -47.62
CA ARG A 188 22.54 6.49 -47.28
C ARG A 188 24.01 6.19 -46.95
N GLU A 189 24.30 5.05 -46.35
CA GLU A 189 25.67 4.61 -46.07
C GLU A 189 26.41 4.23 -47.35
N GLU A 190 25.78 3.47 -48.24
CA GLU A 190 26.36 3.12 -49.55
C GLU A 190 26.66 4.39 -50.38
N GLU A 191 25.78 5.39 -50.37
CA GLU A 191 26.02 6.66 -51.04
C GLU A 191 27.19 7.45 -50.41
N ARG A 192 27.34 7.39 -49.08
CA ARG A 192 28.47 8.01 -48.38
C ARG A 192 29.79 7.31 -48.70
N GLU A 193 29.79 5.99 -48.79
CA GLU A 193 30.97 5.21 -49.18
C GLU A 193 31.40 5.54 -50.61
N LYS A 194 30.46 5.58 -51.57
CA LYS A 194 30.74 6.00 -52.95
C LYS A 194 31.35 7.41 -53.01
N LYS A 195 30.78 8.37 -52.27
CA LYS A 195 31.32 9.74 -52.17
C LYS A 195 32.70 9.78 -51.52
N MET A 196 32.97 8.93 -50.52
CA MET A 196 34.28 8.85 -49.88
C MET A 196 35.32 8.28 -50.85
N GLU A 197 34.98 7.23 -51.58
CA GLU A 197 35.86 6.61 -52.58
C GLU A 197 36.23 7.59 -53.70
N GLU A 198 35.28 8.40 -54.16
CA GLU A 198 35.52 9.48 -55.14
C GLU A 198 36.48 10.55 -54.59
N ARG A 199 36.31 10.97 -53.32
CA ARG A 199 37.24 11.92 -52.67
C ARG A 199 38.63 11.34 -52.48
N VAL A 200 38.77 10.06 -52.15
CA VAL A 200 40.07 9.39 -52.00
C VAL A 200 40.82 9.37 -53.33
N LYS A 201 40.13 9.14 -54.46
CA LYS A 201 40.73 9.22 -55.80
C LYS A 201 41.30 10.61 -56.10
N THR A 202 40.59 11.68 -55.71
CA THR A 202 41.10 13.06 -55.87
C THR A 202 42.29 13.39 -54.96
N TYR A 203 42.39 12.77 -53.78
CA TYR A 203 43.51 13.04 -52.86
C TYR A 203 44.79 12.30 -53.29
N ALA A 204 44.68 11.07 -53.81
CA ALA A 204 45.82 10.30 -54.31
C ALA A 204 46.52 10.97 -55.52
N GLU A 205 45.77 11.69 -56.36
CA GLU A 205 46.34 12.51 -57.45
C GLU A 205 47.06 13.76 -56.92
N VAL A 206 46.61 14.33 -55.79
CA VAL A 206 47.19 15.53 -55.17
C VAL A 206 48.43 15.20 -54.31
N THR A 207 48.50 14.03 -53.67
CA THR A 207 49.68 13.61 -52.88
C THR A 207 50.86 13.11 -53.72
N LEU A 208 50.66 12.72 -54.98
CA LEU A 208 51.79 12.51 -55.91
C LEU A 208 52.50 13.81 -56.31
N ALA A 209 51.88 14.98 -56.08
CA ALA A 209 52.43 16.29 -56.44
C ALA A 209 53.17 17.03 -55.30
N LYS A 210 53.10 16.55 -54.05
CA LYS A 210 53.78 17.20 -52.91
C LYS A 210 54.48 16.17 -52.04
N GLY A 211 55.79 16.11 -52.22
CA GLY A 211 56.70 15.22 -51.52
C GLY A 211 56.73 15.40 -50.01
N GLN A 212 57.03 14.27 -49.36
CA GLN A 212 57.65 14.08 -48.04
C GLN A 212 57.27 15.08 -46.94
N ILE A 213 56.34 14.66 -46.08
CA ILE A 213 56.27 15.13 -44.69
C ILE A 213 56.34 13.89 -43.79
N SER A 214 57.32 13.90 -42.89
CA SER A 214 57.59 12.88 -41.89
C SER A 214 56.58 12.94 -40.75
N TYR A 215 56.08 11.77 -40.34
CA TYR A 215 55.18 11.60 -39.20
C TYR A 215 56.00 11.41 -37.91
N GLY A 216 55.78 12.28 -36.93
CA GLY A 216 56.21 12.09 -35.54
C GLY A 216 55.18 11.27 -34.73
N PRO A 217 55.58 10.68 -33.59
CA PRO A 217 54.76 9.74 -32.85
C PRO A 217 53.59 10.43 -32.14
N ILE A 218 52.38 9.95 -32.43
CA ILE A 218 51.13 10.39 -31.83
C ILE A 218 51.03 9.81 -30.42
N GLY A 219 51.20 10.66 -29.42
CA GLY A 219 50.94 10.34 -28.02
C GLY A 219 49.47 10.04 -27.79
N GLN A 220 49.18 8.86 -27.24
CA GLN A 220 47.86 8.43 -26.82
C GLN A 220 47.45 9.22 -25.56
N ALA A 221 46.69 10.29 -25.76
CA ALA A 221 45.99 10.96 -24.67
C ALA A 221 44.70 10.18 -24.37
N ASP A 222 44.68 9.47 -23.25
CA ASP A 222 43.48 8.85 -22.69
C ASP A 222 42.43 9.92 -22.35
N ASN A 223 41.60 10.25 -23.34
CA ASN A 223 40.37 11.01 -23.16
C ASN A 223 39.35 10.14 -22.41
N LYS A 224 39.59 9.92 -21.11
CA LYS A 224 38.54 9.49 -20.18
C LYS A 224 37.47 10.57 -20.18
N ILE A 225 36.42 10.36 -20.98
CA ILE A 225 35.20 11.16 -20.98
C ILE A 225 34.72 11.22 -19.53
N LYS A 226 34.93 12.37 -18.88
CA LYS A 226 34.42 12.63 -17.55
C LYS A 226 32.90 12.62 -17.67
N LYS A 227 32.26 11.51 -17.29
CA LYS A 227 30.81 11.42 -17.22
C LYS A 227 30.32 12.56 -16.34
N THR A 228 29.51 13.44 -16.89
CA THR A 228 28.86 14.51 -16.14
C THR A 228 28.00 13.87 -15.06
N ALA A 229 28.25 14.19 -13.79
CA ALA A 229 27.49 13.65 -12.67
C ALA A 229 26.01 14.00 -12.84
N LEU A 230 25.16 13.03 -13.15
CA LEU A 230 23.71 13.27 -13.15
C LEU A 230 23.22 13.34 -11.70
N HIS A 231 22.06 13.93 -11.46
CA HIS A 231 21.45 14.04 -10.13
C HIS A 231 20.04 13.45 -10.16
N SER A 232 19.51 13.04 -9.01
CA SER A 232 18.13 12.56 -8.93
C SER A 232 17.19 13.54 -8.23
N VAL A 233 16.02 13.73 -8.82
CA VAL A 233 14.97 14.63 -8.36
C VAL A 233 13.70 13.83 -8.18
N VAL A 234 13.00 14.02 -7.07
CA VAL A 234 11.67 13.45 -6.86
C VAL A 234 10.62 14.47 -7.27
N VAL A 235 9.68 14.05 -8.12
CA VAL A 235 8.50 14.81 -8.53
C VAL A 235 7.28 14.05 -8.05
N GLU A 236 6.36 14.70 -7.34
CA GLU A 236 5.14 14.09 -6.77
C GLU A 236 3.88 14.40 -7.60
N PRO A 237 3.60 13.70 -8.71
CA PRO A 237 2.35 13.89 -9.45
C PRO A 237 1.13 13.46 -8.62
N ASN A 238 0.04 14.23 -8.69
CA ASN A 238 -1.21 13.93 -7.99
C ASN A 238 -2.13 12.97 -8.79
N ASN A 239 -1.63 12.28 -9.81
CA ASN A 239 -2.44 11.45 -10.70
C ASN A 239 -1.70 10.18 -11.16
N THR A 240 -2.38 9.02 -11.14
CA THR A 240 -1.85 7.73 -11.60
C THR A 240 -1.82 7.55 -13.10
N THR A 241 -2.71 8.23 -13.83
CA THR A 241 -2.91 7.97 -15.26
C THR A 241 -1.81 8.57 -16.12
N ASP A 242 -1.04 9.50 -15.57
CA ASP A 242 0.02 10.16 -16.30
C ASP A 242 1.23 9.23 -16.42
N THR A 243 1.42 8.72 -17.63
CA THR A 243 2.60 7.93 -17.96
C THR A 243 3.86 8.79 -17.82
N SER A 244 4.97 8.13 -17.53
CA SER A 244 6.32 8.72 -17.45
C SER A 244 6.61 9.65 -18.61
N GLU A 245 6.26 9.20 -19.80
CA GLU A 245 6.48 9.94 -21.03
C GLU A 245 5.65 11.22 -21.10
N VAL A 246 4.41 11.22 -20.58
CA VAL A 246 3.56 12.42 -20.54
C VAL A 246 4.15 13.44 -19.56
N THR A 247 4.54 13.00 -18.36
CA THR A 247 5.18 13.87 -17.35
C THR A 247 6.49 14.45 -17.90
N LEU A 248 7.32 13.61 -18.51
CA LEU A 248 8.56 14.01 -19.16
C LEU A 248 8.31 14.96 -20.32
N GLN A 249 7.30 14.75 -21.15
CA GLN A 249 6.94 15.65 -22.24
C GLN A 249 6.47 17.01 -21.71
N HIS A 250 5.74 17.06 -20.59
CA HIS A 250 5.33 18.32 -19.98
C HIS A 250 6.50 19.11 -19.41
N ILE A 251 7.52 18.42 -18.89
CA ILE A 251 8.76 19.06 -18.44
C ILE A 251 9.68 19.42 -19.62
N ARG A 252 9.78 18.54 -20.62
CA ARG A 252 10.68 18.64 -21.79
C ARG A 252 10.18 19.55 -22.90
N LYS A 253 8.87 19.90 -22.94
CA LYS A 253 8.31 20.80 -23.97
C LYS A 253 9.15 22.08 -24.00
N LYS A 254 10.13 22.12 -24.93
CA LYS A 254 11.00 23.29 -25.15
C LYS A 254 10.09 24.50 -25.20
N PRO A 255 10.44 25.62 -24.54
CA PRO A 255 9.63 26.82 -24.53
C PRO A 255 9.65 27.49 -25.92
N LYS A 256 9.11 26.82 -26.94
CA LYS A 256 8.81 27.42 -28.24
C LYS A 256 7.62 28.37 -28.13
N SER A 257 6.80 28.22 -27.08
CA SER A 257 5.80 29.22 -26.69
C SER A 257 6.29 30.00 -25.48
N LYS A 258 6.22 31.33 -25.54
CA LYS A 258 6.46 32.26 -24.41
C LYS A 258 5.47 32.08 -23.23
N ARG A 259 4.65 31.02 -23.23
CA ARG A 259 3.57 30.76 -22.27
C ARG A 259 3.69 29.41 -21.55
N GLY A 260 4.82 28.71 -21.67
CA GLY A 260 5.08 27.52 -20.86
C GLY A 260 5.12 27.89 -19.37
N ARG A 261 4.31 27.23 -18.52
CA ARG A 261 4.23 27.52 -17.08
C ARG A 261 5.53 27.34 -16.31
N ASN A 262 6.47 26.56 -16.86
CA ASN A 262 7.82 26.36 -16.30
C ASN A 262 8.92 27.14 -17.05
N SER A 263 8.56 28.03 -17.99
CA SER A 263 9.54 28.72 -18.84
C SER A 263 10.58 29.51 -18.05
N GLY A 264 10.18 30.15 -16.94
CA GLY A 264 11.13 30.86 -16.07
C GLY A 264 12.14 29.95 -15.36
N ILE A 265 11.80 28.68 -15.12
CA ILE A 265 12.67 27.74 -14.41
C ILE A 265 13.81 27.28 -15.33
N THR A 266 13.51 26.99 -16.59
CA THR A 266 14.48 26.44 -17.55
C THR A 266 15.07 27.49 -18.50
N ALA A 267 14.71 28.77 -18.37
CA ALA A 267 15.14 29.84 -19.28
C ALA A 267 16.68 29.97 -19.41
N HIS A 268 17.42 29.66 -18.36
CA HIS A 268 18.88 29.77 -18.33
C HIS A 268 19.61 28.54 -18.91
N LEU A 269 18.88 27.46 -19.26
CA LEU A 269 19.44 26.22 -19.79
C LEU A 269 19.46 26.27 -21.32
N GLN A 270 20.54 26.80 -21.89
CA GLN A 270 20.69 26.99 -23.34
C GLN A 270 21.29 25.77 -24.05
N ASP A 271 22.17 25.04 -23.36
CA ASP A 271 22.89 23.91 -23.95
C ASP A 271 22.04 22.64 -23.99
N GLU A 272 22.12 21.89 -25.08
CA GLU A 272 21.39 20.62 -25.24
C GLU A 272 21.76 19.59 -24.16
N LYS A 273 23.00 19.64 -23.67
CA LYS A 273 23.49 18.79 -22.58
C LYS A 273 22.79 19.05 -21.24
N ASP A 274 22.27 20.26 -21.04
CA ASP A 274 21.54 20.62 -19.83
C ASP A 274 20.11 20.08 -19.81
N TRP A 275 19.57 19.68 -20.97
CA TRP A 275 18.22 19.16 -21.12
C TRP A 275 18.09 17.65 -20.91
N HIS A 276 19.09 17.02 -20.31
CA HIS A 276 19.02 15.60 -19.97
C HIS A 276 18.05 15.37 -18.80
N ILE A 277 16.97 14.63 -19.06
CA ILE A 277 15.99 14.18 -18.07
C ILE A 277 15.59 12.75 -18.45
N ALA A 278 15.69 11.79 -17.54
CA ALA A 278 15.25 10.41 -17.71
C ALA A 278 14.52 9.94 -16.44
N GLU A 279 13.44 9.18 -16.58
CA GLU A 279 12.81 8.53 -15.42
C GLU A 279 13.68 7.34 -14.97
N LYS A 280 14.00 7.28 -13.67
CA LYS A 280 14.71 6.13 -13.08
C LYS A 280 13.74 5.09 -12.56
N TYR A 281 12.86 5.48 -11.65
CA TYR A 281 11.89 4.59 -11.02
C TYR A 281 10.77 5.38 -10.35
N ARG A 282 9.73 4.67 -9.93
CA ARG A 282 8.59 5.23 -9.19
C ARG A 282 8.53 4.65 -7.78
N ARG A 283 8.18 5.47 -6.79
CA ARG A 283 7.83 5.01 -5.44
C ARG A 283 6.34 5.20 -5.25
N LYS A 284 5.68 4.18 -4.72
CA LYS A 284 4.26 4.28 -4.35
C LYS A 284 4.11 5.29 -3.22
N CYS A 285 3.13 6.18 -3.35
CA CYS A 285 2.74 7.09 -2.27
C CYS A 285 1.83 6.36 -1.27
N ARG A 286 1.48 7.04 -0.18
CA ARG A 286 0.44 6.57 0.77
C ARG A 286 -0.93 6.51 0.09
N ASN A 287 -1.21 7.46 -0.80
CA ASN A 287 -2.36 7.41 -1.68
C ASN A 287 -2.06 6.41 -2.82
N PRO A 288 -2.86 5.33 -3.01
CA PRO A 288 -2.69 4.39 -4.12
C PRO A 288 -2.79 5.06 -5.49
N HIS A 289 -3.42 6.25 -5.53
CA HIS A 289 -3.61 7.02 -6.74
C HIS A 289 -2.46 8.01 -7.06
N GLU A 290 -1.37 7.98 -6.30
CA GLU A 290 -0.23 8.88 -6.48
C GLU A 290 1.07 8.08 -6.47
N ASN A 291 2.07 8.57 -7.21
CA ASN A 291 3.39 7.96 -7.24
C ASN A 291 4.45 9.05 -7.23
N HIS A 292 5.46 8.94 -6.37
CA HIS A 292 6.64 9.78 -6.48
C HIS A 292 7.50 9.29 -7.66
N VAL A 293 7.74 10.15 -8.64
CA VAL A 293 8.56 9.87 -9.82
C VAL A 293 9.99 10.35 -9.53
N VAL A 294 10.96 9.45 -9.60
CA VAL A 294 12.37 9.80 -9.47
C VAL A 294 12.98 9.98 -10.84
N LEU A 295 13.38 11.22 -11.14
CA LEU A 295 13.99 11.63 -12.38
C LEU A 295 15.51 11.73 -12.21
N GLN A 296 16.27 11.19 -13.15
CA GLN A 296 17.67 11.51 -13.34
C GLN A 296 17.77 12.72 -14.26
N VAL A 297 18.49 13.75 -13.84
CA VAL A 297 18.60 15.03 -14.54
C VAL A 297 20.04 15.53 -14.59
N SER A 298 20.34 16.45 -15.51
CA SER A 298 21.62 17.17 -15.53
C SER A 298 21.83 18.03 -14.26
N PRO A 299 23.07 18.36 -13.86
CA PRO A 299 23.33 19.24 -12.70
C PRO A 299 22.65 20.61 -12.77
N ASN A 300 22.64 21.22 -13.96
CA ASN A 300 22.04 22.54 -14.15
C ASN A 300 20.51 22.45 -14.04
N MET A 301 19.90 21.41 -14.62
CA MET A 301 18.47 21.13 -14.47
C MET A 301 18.11 20.83 -13.01
N TRP A 302 18.91 20.02 -12.30
CA TRP A 302 18.70 19.74 -10.88
C TRP A 302 18.69 21.03 -10.05
N ARG A 303 19.68 21.91 -10.23
CA ARG A 303 19.72 23.21 -9.54
C ARG A 303 18.48 24.05 -9.84
N ALA A 304 18.08 24.14 -11.11
CA ALA A 304 16.90 24.88 -11.53
C ALA A 304 15.62 24.35 -10.87
N LEU A 305 15.41 23.04 -10.92
CA LEU A 305 14.23 22.37 -10.39
C LEU A 305 14.15 22.46 -8.86
N THR A 306 15.26 22.20 -8.16
CA THR A 306 15.32 22.26 -6.68
C THR A 306 15.22 23.69 -6.16
N THR A 307 15.83 24.67 -6.83
CA THR A 307 15.70 26.10 -6.47
C THR A 307 14.26 26.58 -6.67
N ALA A 308 13.57 26.10 -7.71
CA ALA A 308 12.16 26.42 -7.91
C ALA A 308 11.26 25.79 -6.82
N GLY A 309 11.62 24.61 -6.31
CA GLY A 309 10.92 23.83 -5.28
C GLY A 309 9.55 23.30 -5.69
N LYS A 310 8.90 23.91 -6.69
CA LYS A 310 7.64 23.48 -7.29
C LYS A 310 7.68 23.68 -8.79
N ILE A 311 7.17 22.71 -9.53
CA ILE A 311 7.03 22.77 -10.99
C ILE A 311 5.59 22.49 -11.39
N HIS A 312 5.21 22.91 -12.59
CA HIS A 312 3.94 22.54 -13.19
C HIS A 312 4.09 21.27 -14.02
N VAL A 313 3.30 20.26 -13.70
CA VAL A 313 3.08 19.08 -14.55
C VAL A 313 1.64 19.16 -15.01
N ASP A 314 1.42 19.35 -16.31
CA ASP A 314 0.11 19.67 -16.86
C ASP A 314 -0.53 20.89 -16.21
N ILE A 315 -1.67 20.68 -15.52
CA ILE A 315 -2.42 21.70 -14.80
C ILE A 315 -1.98 21.78 -13.34
N GLN A 316 -1.31 20.75 -12.84
CA GLN A 316 -0.99 20.59 -11.42
C GLN A 316 0.35 21.23 -11.08
N ARG A 317 0.45 21.75 -9.85
CA ARG A 317 1.71 22.25 -9.28
C ARG A 317 2.22 21.21 -8.29
N VAL A 318 3.38 20.66 -8.59
CA VAL A 318 3.98 19.50 -7.94
C VAL A 318 5.24 19.93 -7.21
N TRP A 319 5.48 19.36 -6.02
CA TRP A 319 6.71 19.57 -5.26
C TRP A 319 7.88 18.87 -5.90
N VAL A 320 9.03 19.51 -5.79
CA VAL A 320 10.28 19.00 -6.30
C VAL A 320 11.31 18.99 -5.17
N GLU A 321 11.80 17.79 -4.88
CA GLU A 321 12.78 17.58 -3.82
C GLU A 321 14.00 16.84 -4.36
N ASP A 322 15.16 17.12 -3.76
CA ASP A 322 16.39 16.40 -4.05
C ASP A 322 16.33 14.98 -3.50
N GLN A 323 16.66 14.00 -4.35
CA GLN A 323 16.67 12.60 -3.94
C GLN A 323 18.06 12.23 -3.44
N SER A 324 18.24 12.21 -2.12
CA SER A 324 19.44 11.64 -1.52
C SER A 324 19.48 10.12 -1.74
N PRO A 325 20.58 9.57 -2.31
CA PRO A 325 20.78 8.13 -2.44
C PRO A 325 21.09 7.45 -1.10
N LEU A 326 21.31 8.24 -0.05
CA LEU A 326 21.66 7.75 1.28
C LEU A 326 20.49 6.98 1.90
N VAL A 327 20.71 5.70 2.17
CA VAL A 327 19.78 4.87 2.91
C VAL A 327 20.16 4.90 4.39
N GLN A 328 19.21 5.24 5.25
CA GLN A 328 19.34 5.15 6.70
C GLN A 328 18.50 3.99 7.23
N CYS A 329 19.11 3.12 8.02
CA CYS A 329 18.42 1.99 8.62
C CYS A 329 17.52 2.48 9.77
N THR A 330 16.26 2.05 9.80
CA THR A 330 15.32 2.43 10.87
C THR A 330 15.49 1.60 12.14
N ILE A 331 16.28 0.51 12.11
CA ILE A 331 16.52 -0.36 13.29
C ILE A 331 17.74 0.16 14.06
N CYS A 332 18.91 0.20 13.43
CA CYS A 332 20.14 0.64 14.09
C CYS A 332 20.47 2.13 13.92
N LEU A 333 19.64 2.89 13.18
CA LEU A 333 19.82 4.32 12.89
C LEU A 333 21.06 4.69 12.05
N GLY A 334 21.92 3.71 11.74
CA GLY A 334 23.11 3.87 10.92
C GLY A 334 22.82 4.03 9.42
N PHE A 335 23.85 4.44 8.69
CA PHE A 335 23.79 4.69 7.25
C PHE A 335 24.31 3.50 6.42
N GLY A 336 23.92 3.44 5.14
CA GLY A 336 24.49 2.52 4.16
C GLY A 336 23.78 1.17 3.99
N HIS A 337 22.74 0.89 4.77
CA HIS A 337 21.92 -0.31 4.60
C HIS A 337 20.45 -0.05 4.95
N SER A 338 19.56 -0.88 4.39
CA SER A 338 18.14 -0.83 4.69
C SER A 338 17.78 -1.73 5.89
N ARG A 339 16.57 -1.55 6.43
CA ARG A 339 15.98 -2.39 7.49
C ARG A 339 16.11 -3.90 7.20
N LYS A 340 15.96 -4.31 5.93
CA LYS A 340 16.01 -5.73 5.52
C LYS A 340 17.39 -6.37 5.67
N PHE A 341 18.45 -5.57 5.67
CA PHE A 341 19.84 -6.04 5.75
C PHE A 341 20.50 -5.66 7.08
N CYS A 342 19.70 -5.25 8.08
CA CYS A 342 20.22 -4.89 9.39
C CYS A 342 20.52 -6.16 10.20
N LYS A 343 21.68 -6.17 10.86
CA LYS A 343 22.09 -7.27 11.75
C LYS A 343 21.67 -7.05 13.21
N GLN A 344 21.15 -5.87 13.53
CA GLN A 344 20.74 -5.53 14.89
C GLN A 344 19.40 -6.20 15.20
N GLU A 345 19.33 -6.90 16.35
CA GLU A 345 18.13 -7.63 16.77
C GLU A 345 17.05 -6.70 17.33
N SER A 346 17.44 -5.62 18.01
CA SER A 346 16.53 -4.67 18.65
C SER A 346 16.49 -3.32 17.92
N GLU A 347 15.30 -2.72 17.85
CA GLU A 347 15.13 -1.37 17.32
C GLU A 347 15.65 -0.33 18.31
N LEU A 348 16.52 0.56 17.82
CA LEU A 348 17.07 1.67 18.58
C LEU A 348 16.16 2.90 18.48
N CYS A 349 16.05 3.62 19.60
CA CYS A 349 15.23 4.80 19.71
C CYS A 349 15.83 5.96 18.90
N SER A 350 15.06 6.55 17.99
CA SER A 350 15.50 7.70 17.18
C SER A 350 15.70 9.01 17.95
N HIS A 351 15.30 9.04 19.23
CA HIS A 351 15.43 10.17 20.14
C HIS A 351 16.65 10.05 21.07
N CYS A 352 16.84 8.90 21.72
CA CYS A 352 17.93 8.72 22.71
C CYS A 352 18.94 7.61 22.37
N GLY A 353 18.71 6.81 21.31
CA GLY A 353 19.57 5.69 20.92
C GLY A 353 19.41 4.41 21.74
N GLY A 354 18.57 4.38 22.79
CA GLY A 354 18.36 3.19 23.62
C GLY A 354 17.57 2.07 22.92
N PRO A 355 17.57 0.83 23.45
CA PRO A 355 16.94 -0.35 22.83
C PRO A 355 15.40 -0.38 23.02
N HIS A 356 14.71 0.63 22.50
CA HIS A 356 13.25 0.76 22.55
C HIS A 356 12.74 1.64 21.41
N LEU A 357 11.43 1.56 21.13
CA LEU A 357 10.76 2.46 20.19
C LEU A 357 10.62 3.88 20.76
N ARG A 358 10.70 4.91 19.92
CA ARG A 358 10.54 6.33 20.33
C ARG A 358 9.29 6.59 21.17
N GLN A 359 8.19 5.89 20.91
CA GLN A 359 6.93 6.02 21.66
C GLN A 359 7.04 5.61 23.14
N LYS A 360 8.01 4.75 23.48
CA LYS A 360 8.26 4.26 24.85
C LYS A 360 9.50 4.92 25.46
N CYS A 361 9.99 6.02 24.88
CA CYS A 361 11.21 6.66 25.32
C CYS A 361 10.96 7.57 26.53
N PRO A 362 11.62 7.33 27.69
CA PRO A 362 11.45 8.18 28.87
C PRO A 362 11.95 9.61 28.60
N ASP A 363 13.11 9.74 27.94
CA ASP A 363 13.68 11.05 27.61
C ASP A 363 12.79 11.88 26.67
N TYR A 364 12.07 11.21 25.76
CA TYR A 364 11.10 11.88 24.89
C TYR A 364 9.88 12.36 25.68
N ASN A 365 9.37 11.54 26.59
CA ASN A 365 8.21 11.86 27.42
C ASN A 365 8.52 12.97 28.44
N GLU A 366 9.76 13.03 28.92
CA GLU A 366 10.26 14.09 29.79
C GLU A 366 10.62 15.39 29.04
N GLY A 367 10.52 15.39 27.69
CA GLY A 367 10.81 16.57 26.88
C GLY A 367 12.30 16.93 26.76
N LYS A 368 13.21 15.98 27.05
CA LYS A 368 14.65 16.21 26.89
C LYS A 368 15.02 16.34 25.40
N PRO A 369 16.07 17.12 25.06
CA PRO A 369 16.52 17.24 23.68
C PRO A 369 16.96 15.87 23.12
N PRO A 370 16.69 15.59 21.83
CA PRO A 370 17.14 14.36 21.18
C PRO A 370 18.67 14.31 21.10
N LYS A 371 19.24 13.11 21.17
CA LYS A 371 20.69 12.87 21.02
C LYS A 371 20.97 12.04 19.77
N CYS A 372 21.83 12.54 18.90
CA CYS A 372 22.18 11.86 17.65
C CYS A 372 23.22 10.75 17.91
N LEU A 373 22.77 9.49 17.89
CA LEU A 373 23.64 8.32 18.05
C LEU A 373 24.81 8.31 17.05
N ASN A 374 24.55 8.63 15.78
CA ASN A 374 25.58 8.65 14.74
C ASN A 374 26.70 9.69 14.99
N CYS A 375 26.37 10.81 15.63
CA CYS A 375 27.37 11.83 16.01
C CYS A 375 28.14 11.42 17.26
N LEU A 376 27.46 10.82 18.24
CA LEU A 376 28.08 10.29 19.46
C LEU A 376 29.10 9.19 19.13
N ASP A 377 28.72 8.23 18.27
CA ASP A 377 29.59 7.11 17.88
C ASP A 377 30.86 7.56 17.15
N LYS A 378 30.77 8.66 16.37
CA LYS A 378 31.92 9.25 15.68
C LYS A 378 32.77 10.16 16.57
N GLY A 379 32.34 10.46 17.80
CA GLY A 379 33.03 11.39 18.68
C GLY A 379 33.06 12.83 18.15
N GLU A 380 32.04 13.23 17.37
CA GLU A 380 31.93 14.61 16.89
C GLU A 380 31.74 15.55 18.09
N THR A 381 32.63 16.54 18.22
CA THR A 381 32.66 17.51 19.32
C THR A 381 31.64 18.65 19.17
N GLY A 382 30.73 18.54 18.20
CA GLY A 382 29.71 19.53 17.90
C GLY A 382 28.37 19.33 18.63
N ASN A 383 27.37 20.11 18.21
CA ASN A 383 26.00 20.01 18.70
C ASN A 383 25.37 18.66 18.28
N ASN A 384 25.24 17.76 19.25
CA ASN A 384 24.63 16.43 19.08
C ASN A 384 23.14 16.42 19.48
N ASP A 385 22.56 17.58 19.80
CA ASP A 385 21.19 17.76 20.29
C ASP A 385 20.19 17.80 19.12
N HIS A 386 20.22 16.76 18.29
CA HIS A 386 19.30 16.57 17.17
C HIS A 386 18.95 15.09 17.01
N SER A 387 17.80 14.81 16.37
CA SER A 387 17.43 13.42 16.07
C SER A 387 18.38 12.81 15.05
N ALA A 388 18.60 11.49 15.12
CA ALA A 388 19.40 10.75 14.14
C ALA A 388 18.92 10.91 12.68
N PHE A 389 17.67 11.31 12.47
CA PHE A 389 17.08 11.59 11.14
C PHE A 389 17.16 13.06 10.71
N SER A 390 17.82 13.93 11.47
CA SER A 390 18.00 15.33 11.09
C SER A 390 18.76 15.46 9.77
N THR A 391 18.31 16.34 8.89
CA THR A 391 19.01 16.70 7.65
C THR A 391 20.27 17.52 7.93
N ASP A 392 20.31 18.20 9.08
CA ASP A 392 21.43 19.05 9.47
C ASP A 392 22.57 18.33 10.19
N CYS A 393 22.40 17.02 10.43
CA CYS A 393 23.43 16.19 11.03
C CYS A 393 24.74 16.22 10.19
N PRO A 394 25.89 16.61 10.78
CA PRO A 394 27.17 16.69 10.06
C PRO A 394 27.63 15.31 9.56
N VAL A 395 27.42 14.26 10.36
CA VAL A 395 27.73 12.88 9.97
C VAL A 395 26.89 12.47 8.77
N ARG A 396 25.59 12.77 8.77
CA ARG A 396 24.70 12.53 7.62
C ARG A 396 25.17 13.26 6.38
N LYS A 397 25.52 14.55 6.49
CA LYS A 397 26.04 15.35 5.36
C LYS A 397 27.33 14.75 4.78
N GLY A 398 28.21 14.21 5.62
CA GLY A 398 29.41 13.48 5.20
C GLY A 398 29.08 12.21 4.41
N TRP A 399 28.17 11.38 4.95
CA TRP A 399 27.71 10.16 4.28
C TRP A 399 26.95 10.44 2.98
N ASP A 400 26.13 11.49 2.95
CA ASP A 400 25.38 11.91 1.76
C ASP A 400 26.34 12.34 0.65
N ARG A 401 27.38 13.11 0.99
CA ARG A 401 28.45 13.49 0.05
C ARG A 401 29.16 12.25 -0.51
N ALA A 402 29.52 11.29 0.35
CA ALA A 402 30.17 10.05 -0.07
C ALA A 402 29.25 9.20 -0.97
N ALA A 403 27.96 9.09 -0.62
CA ALA A 403 26.97 8.34 -1.41
C ALA A 403 26.74 8.97 -2.78
N ARG A 404 26.74 10.30 -2.89
CA ARG A 404 26.65 11.02 -4.18
C ARG A 404 27.90 10.88 -5.03
N GLN A 405 29.08 10.73 -4.42
CA GLN A 405 30.32 10.48 -5.15
C GLN A 405 30.39 9.04 -5.70
N SER A 406 29.86 8.06 -4.95
CA SER A 406 29.87 6.65 -5.36
C SER A 406 28.77 6.30 -6.36
N TYR A 407 27.61 6.94 -6.25
CA TYR A 407 26.58 6.87 -7.27
C TYR A 407 26.97 7.71 -8.48
N ALA A 408 27.66 7.08 -9.44
CA ALA A 408 27.54 7.54 -10.81
C ALA A 408 26.09 7.32 -11.21
N TYR A 409 25.28 8.38 -11.15
CA TYR A 409 23.98 8.42 -11.81
C TYR A 409 24.27 8.28 -13.33
N CYS A 410 24.56 7.06 -13.78
CA CYS A 410 24.72 6.69 -15.19
C CYS A 410 23.34 6.50 -15.78
#